data_AF-A0A9Q1AZL0-F1
#
_entry.id   AF-A0A9Q1AZL0-F1
#
_cell.length_a   1.000
_cell.length_b   1.000
_cell.length_c   1.000
_cell.angle_alpha   90.00
_cell.angle_beta   90.00
_cell.angle_gamma   90.00
#
_symmetry.space_group_name_H-M   'P 1'
#
loop_
_entity.id
_entity.type
_entity.pdbx_description
1 polymer ?
#
loop_
_entity_poly.entity_id
_entity_poly.type
_entity_poly.pdbx_seq_one_letter_code
_entity_poly.pdbx_strand_id
1 'polypeptide(L)'
;MSVLLSACCFWAAAALMMSSGARGFPLGDSSGDEEFSDDPCARPAPVGGSLCLALELQRKAASWNAKETCLRKLSSGLYAFQTFLEYIEETCMEVHNTASILPETQRLADNLQLMMNSPDTVTMPLPEIQKVISAKLREQRGWNATVIKHLILKEFTAFMEKTTRAIRCL
;
A
#
# COMPACT_ATOMS: atom_id res chain seq x y z
N MET A 1 29.54 -14.37 -4.54
CA MET A 1 28.31 -14.26 -5.36
C MET A 1 27.03 -14.25 -4.51
N SER A 2 27.07 -14.69 -3.25
CA SER A 2 25.91 -14.77 -2.33
C SER A 2 25.51 -13.44 -1.65
N VAL A 3 26.40 -12.44 -1.64
CA VAL A 3 26.16 -11.15 -0.95
C VAL A 3 25.31 -10.19 -1.79
N LEU A 4 25.29 -10.34 -3.12
CA LEU A 4 24.59 -9.45 -4.05
C LEU A 4 23.08 -9.75 -4.15
N LEU A 5 22.66 -11.02 -4.02
CA LEU A 5 21.24 -11.36 -3.89
C LEU A 5 20.67 -10.87 -2.55
N SER A 6 21.48 -10.87 -1.48
CA SER A 6 21.06 -10.42 -0.15
C SER A 6 20.67 -8.93 -0.14
N ALA A 7 21.37 -8.08 -0.89
CA ALA A 7 21.06 -6.66 -0.96
C ALA A 7 19.75 -6.37 -1.72
N CYS A 8 19.44 -7.13 -2.79
CA CYS A 8 18.15 -7.00 -3.48
C CYS A 8 16.97 -7.48 -2.61
N CYS A 9 17.17 -8.52 -1.80
CA CYS A 9 16.15 -8.99 -0.85
C CYS A 9 15.87 -7.98 0.27
N PHE A 10 16.87 -7.22 0.72
CA PHE A 10 16.67 -6.21 1.78
C PHE A 10 15.80 -5.02 1.32
N TRP A 11 15.85 -4.66 0.04
CA TRP A 11 15.09 -3.52 -0.50
C TRP A 11 13.67 -3.94 -0.93
N ALA A 12 13.53 -5.15 -1.48
CA ALA A 12 12.21 -5.78 -1.66
C ALA A 12 11.51 -5.99 -0.31
N ALA A 13 12.24 -6.37 0.74
CA ALA A 13 11.70 -6.48 2.09
C ALA A 13 11.26 -5.12 2.65
N ALA A 14 12.01 -4.03 2.43
CA ALA A 14 11.58 -2.69 2.87
C ALA A 14 10.28 -2.23 2.17
N ALA A 15 10.12 -2.51 0.87
CA ALA A 15 8.89 -2.25 0.13
C ALA A 15 7.72 -3.18 0.55
N LEU A 16 8.02 -4.44 0.87
CA LEU A 16 7.04 -5.42 1.40
C LEU A 16 6.61 -5.11 2.85
N MET A 17 7.50 -4.56 3.67
CA MET A 17 7.21 -4.18 5.05
C MET A 17 6.28 -2.95 5.12
N MET A 18 6.32 -2.08 4.12
CA MET A 18 5.36 -0.98 3.98
C MET A 18 3.97 -1.45 3.51
N SER A 19 3.87 -2.65 2.93
CA SER A 19 2.62 -3.23 2.42
C SER A 19 2.01 -4.31 3.33
N SER A 20 2.81 -4.96 4.19
CA SER A 20 2.40 -6.09 5.03
C SER A 20 2.41 -5.72 6.51
N GLY A 21 1.41 -4.98 6.96
CA GLY A 21 1.10 -4.85 8.39
C GLY A 21 0.50 -6.15 8.92
N ALA A 22 1.34 -7.14 9.24
CA ALA A 22 0.90 -8.39 9.85
C ALA A 22 0.51 -8.14 11.32
N ARG A 23 -0.79 -8.13 11.62
CA ARG A 23 -1.30 -8.53 12.94
C ARG A 23 -1.74 -9.98 12.82
N GLY A 24 -1.03 -10.86 13.53
CA GLY A 24 -1.49 -12.23 13.78
C GLY A 24 -2.83 -12.19 14.49
N PHE A 25 -3.80 -12.91 13.94
CA PHE A 25 -5.00 -13.31 14.67
C PHE A 25 -4.61 -14.45 15.62
N PRO A 26 -4.99 -14.41 16.91
CA PRO A 26 -4.86 -15.60 17.73
C PRO A 26 -5.94 -16.59 17.30
N LEU A 27 -5.52 -17.78 16.87
CA LEU A 27 -6.36 -18.97 16.93
C LEU A 27 -6.67 -19.21 18.42
N GLY A 28 -7.96 -19.11 18.78
CA GLY A 28 -8.48 -19.60 20.04
C GLY A 28 -9.03 -21.01 19.84
N ASP A 29 -8.48 -21.93 20.61
CA ASP A 29 -8.73 -23.35 20.65
C ASP A 29 -9.71 -23.73 21.78
N SER A 30 -10.78 -24.42 21.39
CA SER A 30 -11.49 -25.54 22.04
C SER A 30 -11.87 -25.54 23.54
N SER A 31 -13.15 -25.86 23.84
CA SER A 31 -13.61 -27.11 24.51
C SER A 31 -14.98 -26.90 25.21
N GLY A 32 -15.80 -27.97 25.30
CA GLY A 32 -17.17 -28.04 25.85
C GLY A 32 -17.31 -27.59 27.31
N ASP A 33 -18.48 -27.57 27.96
CA ASP A 33 -19.59 -28.53 27.93
C ASP A 33 -20.92 -27.85 28.37
N GLU A 34 -22.03 -28.56 28.22
CA GLU A 34 -23.41 -28.11 28.39
C GLU A 34 -23.86 -28.14 29.86
N GLU A 35 -24.65 -27.16 30.32
CA GLU A 35 -25.70 -27.45 31.31
C GLU A 35 -26.92 -26.52 31.16
N PHE A 36 -28.05 -27.20 31.25
CA PHE A 36 -29.42 -26.83 30.91
C PHE A 36 -30.10 -26.09 32.08
N SER A 37 -30.83 -25.01 31.79
CA SER A 37 -31.99 -24.58 32.60
C SER A 37 -32.83 -23.57 31.82
N ASP A 38 -33.96 -24.06 31.31
CA ASP A 38 -35.09 -23.25 30.87
C ASP A 38 -35.91 -22.81 32.10
N ASP A 39 -36.25 -21.53 32.20
CA ASP A 39 -37.64 -21.03 32.24
C ASP A 39 -37.72 -19.50 32.50
N PRO A 40 -38.85 -18.82 32.16
CA PRO A 40 -38.82 -17.51 31.55
C PRO A 40 -39.51 -16.47 32.44
N CYS A 41 -38.99 -15.24 32.47
CA CYS A 41 -39.78 -14.11 32.93
C CYS A 41 -39.43 -12.85 32.16
N ALA A 42 -40.35 -12.54 31.25
CA ALA A 42 -40.76 -11.23 30.77
C ALA A 42 -39.98 -10.02 31.30
N ARG A 43 -39.33 -9.32 30.37
CA ARG A 43 -39.28 -7.84 30.28
C ARG A 43 -38.65 -7.44 28.93
N PRO A 44 -39.40 -6.89 27.96
CA PRO A 44 -38.78 -6.16 26.87
C PRO A 44 -38.37 -4.80 27.42
N ALA A 45 -37.08 -4.63 27.72
CA ALA A 45 -36.52 -3.31 27.95
C ALA A 45 -36.42 -2.57 26.60
N PRO A 46 -36.88 -1.32 26.48
CA PRO A 46 -36.73 -0.55 25.25
C PRO A 46 -35.34 0.09 25.25
N VAL A 47 -34.30 -0.68 24.90
CA VAL A 47 -32.94 -0.15 24.73
C VAL A 47 -32.39 -0.60 23.38
N GLY A 48 -33.08 -0.22 22.29
CA GLY A 48 -32.72 -0.65 20.93
C GLY A 48 -32.11 0.43 20.04
N GLY A 49 -32.28 1.72 20.37
CA GLY A 49 -31.91 2.81 19.46
C GLY A 49 -30.44 3.26 19.56
N SER A 50 -29.95 3.48 20.79
CA SER A 50 -28.62 4.08 21.02
C SER A 50 -27.46 3.16 20.65
N LEU A 51 -27.56 1.87 20.98
CA LEU A 51 -26.53 0.87 20.64
C LEU A 51 -26.43 0.65 19.12
N CYS A 52 -27.58 0.66 18.42
CA CYS A 52 -27.64 0.51 16.96
C CYS A 52 -26.98 1.69 16.23
N LEU A 53 -27.27 2.92 16.65
CA LEU A 53 -26.62 4.12 16.11
C LEU A 53 -25.11 4.13 16.37
N ALA A 54 -24.68 3.72 17.57
CA ALA A 54 -23.26 3.63 17.90
C ALA A 54 -22.54 2.61 16.99
N LEU A 55 -23.13 1.44 16.76
CA LEU A 55 -22.57 0.41 15.86
C LEU A 55 -22.51 0.89 14.40
N GLU A 56 -23.52 1.63 13.93
CA GLU A 56 -23.53 2.16 12.57
C GLU A 56 -22.49 3.26 12.37
N LEU A 57 -22.32 4.14 13.36
CA LEU A 57 -21.24 5.13 13.37
C LEU A 57 -19.86 4.48 13.40
N GLN A 58 -19.68 3.42 14.20
CA GLN A 58 -18.44 2.65 14.24
C GLN A 58 -18.15 1.97 12.90
N ARG A 59 -19.15 1.36 12.25
CA ARG A 59 -19.00 0.73 10.94
C ARG A 59 -18.61 1.77 9.88
N LYS A 60 -19.30 2.91 9.85
CA LYS A 60 -19.02 4.01 8.91
C LYS A 60 -17.65 4.64 9.16
N ALA A 61 -17.25 4.80 10.43
CA ALA A 61 -15.92 5.26 10.81
C ALA A 61 -14.84 4.24 10.40
N ALA A 62 -15.09 2.94 10.58
CA ALA A 62 -14.15 1.89 10.16
C ALA A 62 -13.98 1.86 8.63
N SER A 63 -15.07 1.99 7.86
CA SER A 63 -14.98 2.05 6.39
C SER A 63 -14.25 3.32 5.94
N TRP A 64 -14.51 4.45 6.61
CA TRP A 64 -13.81 5.71 6.36
C TRP A 64 -12.30 5.59 6.61
N ASN A 65 -11.92 5.04 7.77
CA ASN A 65 -10.52 4.85 8.14
C ASN A 65 -9.81 3.88 7.17
N ALA A 66 -10.50 2.84 6.69
CA ALA A 66 -9.97 1.93 5.70
C ALA A 66 -9.73 2.62 4.35
N LYS A 67 -10.67 3.46 3.90
CA LYS A 67 -10.53 4.27 2.68
C LYS A 67 -9.35 5.24 2.76
N GLU A 68 -9.27 6.01 3.84
CA GLU A 68 -8.16 6.95 4.09
C GLU A 68 -6.80 6.23 4.12
N THR A 69 -6.71 5.13 4.85
CA THR A 69 -5.48 4.33 4.93
C THR A 69 -5.08 3.77 3.56
N CYS A 70 -6.06 3.33 2.77
CA CYS A 70 -5.84 2.84 1.42
C CYS A 70 -5.30 3.94 0.51
N LEU A 71 -5.98 5.09 0.42
CA LEU A 71 -5.55 6.24 -0.38
C LEU A 71 -4.14 6.70 0.00
N ARG A 72 -3.84 6.77 1.29
CA ARG A 72 -2.51 7.13 1.80
C ARG A 72 -1.43 6.17 1.33
N LYS A 73 -1.67 4.86 1.42
CA LYS A 73 -0.72 3.83 0.97
C LYS A 73 -0.48 3.91 -0.53
N LEU A 74 -1.54 4.13 -1.31
CA LEU A 74 -1.43 4.25 -2.76
C LEU A 74 -0.64 5.49 -3.16
N SER A 75 -1.01 6.66 -2.64
CA SER A 75 -0.30 7.93 -2.92
C SER A 75 1.17 7.85 -2.51
N SER A 76 1.47 7.41 -1.27
CA SER A 76 2.86 7.26 -0.79
C SER A 76 3.67 6.28 -1.65
N GLY A 77 3.04 5.17 -2.08
CA GLY A 77 3.68 4.20 -2.98
C GLY A 77 4.03 4.80 -4.34
N LEU A 78 3.13 5.59 -4.94
CA LEU A 78 3.37 6.27 -6.21
C LEU A 78 4.53 7.28 -6.10
N TYR A 79 4.60 8.05 -5.02
CA TYR A 79 5.75 8.94 -4.77
C TYR A 79 7.06 8.16 -4.61
N ALA A 80 7.04 7.00 -3.95
CA ALA A 80 8.22 6.15 -3.83
C ALA A 80 8.70 5.60 -5.18
N PHE A 81 7.78 5.34 -6.12
CA PHE A 81 8.14 4.86 -7.46
C PHE A 81 8.80 5.92 -8.35
N GLN A 82 8.65 7.22 -8.05
CA GLN A 82 9.13 8.30 -8.92
C GLN A 82 10.63 8.20 -9.26
N THR A 83 11.49 7.99 -8.25
CA THR A 83 12.95 7.85 -8.47
C THR A 83 13.30 6.67 -9.38
N PHE A 84 12.52 5.59 -9.32
CA PHE A 84 12.73 4.42 -10.17
C PHE A 84 12.25 4.69 -11.60
N LEU A 85 11.10 5.35 -11.77
CA LEU A 85 10.56 5.71 -13.09
C LEU A 85 11.44 6.73 -13.79
N GLU A 86 11.98 7.71 -13.07
CA GLU A 86 12.98 8.66 -13.58
C GLU A 86 14.20 7.90 -14.14
N TYR A 87 14.73 6.92 -13.39
CA TYR A 87 15.81 6.06 -13.88
C TYR A 87 15.42 5.27 -15.15
N ILE A 88 14.20 4.74 -15.23
CA ILE A 88 13.73 4.05 -16.45
C ILE A 88 13.70 5.00 -17.63
N GLU A 89 13.10 6.18 -17.47
CA GLU A 89 12.97 7.16 -18.55
C GLU A 89 14.34 7.62 -19.04
N GLU A 90 15.23 8.06 -18.13
CA GLU A 90 16.60 8.47 -18.47
C GLU A 90 17.36 7.41 -19.28
N THR A 91 17.14 6.13 -18.96
CA THR A 91 17.93 5.03 -19.53
C THR A 91 17.25 4.31 -20.69
N CYS A 92 16.01 4.65 -21.03
CA CYS A 92 15.23 4.01 -22.11
C CYS A 92 14.77 5.01 -23.19
N MET A 93 14.75 6.32 -22.91
CA MET A 93 14.28 7.34 -23.86
C MET A 93 15.16 7.51 -25.12
N GLU A 94 16.35 6.90 -25.18
CA GLU A 94 17.12 6.85 -26.44
C GLU A 94 16.47 5.96 -27.51
N VAL A 95 15.57 5.04 -27.13
CA VAL A 95 15.20 3.92 -28.02
C VAL A 95 13.83 4.10 -28.66
N HIS A 96 12.82 4.69 -27.99
CA HIS A 96 11.50 4.92 -28.59
C HIS A 96 10.73 6.08 -27.95
N ASN A 97 9.85 6.69 -28.73
CA ASN A 97 8.89 7.76 -28.39
C ASN A 97 7.81 7.25 -27.41
N THR A 98 8.23 6.71 -26.27
CA THR A 98 7.33 6.20 -25.23
C THR A 98 6.73 7.37 -24.47
N ALA A 99 5.41 7.36 -24.28
CA ALA A 99 4.75 8.30 -23.38
C ALA A 99 5.46 8.29 -22.01
N SER A 100 5.79 9.48 -21.51
CA SER A 100 6.43 9.64 -20.20
C SER A 100 5.43 9.23 -19.11
N ILE A 101 5.81 8.21 -18.34
CA ILE A 101 4.99 7.58 -17.31
C ILE A 101 5.15 8.30 -15.97
N LEU A 102 6.25 9.00 -15.77
CA LEU A 102 6.56 9.73 -14.54
C LEU A 102 5.54 10.85 -14.25
N PRO A 103 5.21 11.77 -15.18
CA PRO A 103 4.20 12.81 -14.95
C PRO A 103 2.81 12.23 -14.70
N GLU A 104 2.45 11.13 -15.36
CA GLU A 104 1.16 10.46 -15.16
C GLU A 104 1.07 9.84 -13.77
N THR A 105 2.16 9.20 -13.32
CA THR A 105 2.29 8.61 -11.98
C THR A 105 2.21 9.69 -10.91
N GLN A 106 2.89 10.82 -11.10
CA GLN A 106 2.84 11.96 -10.19
C GLN A 106 1.43 12.53 -10.10
N ARG A 107 0.78 12.81 -11.24
CA ARG A 107 -0.60 13.30 -11.26
C ARG A 107 -1.56 12.35 -10.55
N LEU A 108 -1.37 11.04 -10.70
CA LEU A 108 -2.17 10.06 -9.96
C LEU A 108 -1.92 10.13 -8.45
N ALA A 109 -0.65 10.26 -8.02
CA ALA A 109 -0.30 10.39 -6.61
C ALA A 109 -0.95 11.63 -5.98
N ASP A 110 -0.87 12.76 -6.68
CA ASP A 110 -1.46 14.04 -6.28
C ASP A 110 -2.99 13.94 -6.23
N ASN A 111 -3.63 13.33 -7.24
CA ASN A 111 -5.08 13.13 -7.24
C ASN A 111 -5.54 12.25 -6.08
N LEU A 112 -4.84 11.14 -5.82
CA LEU A 112 -5.15 10.29 -4.67
C LEU A 112 -4.92 11.03 -3.35
N GLN A 113 -3.94 11.94 -3.31
CA GLN A 113 -3.71 12.81 -2.17
C GLN A 113 -4.88 13.76 -1.90
N LEU A 114 -5.38 14.40 -2.95
CA LEU A 114 -6.52 15.33 -2.88
C LEU A 114 -7.85 14.65 -2.53
N MET A 115 -7.95 13.34 -2.73
CA MET A 115 -9.13 12.55 -2.32
C MET A 115 -9.18 12.26 -0.81
N MET A 116 -8.11 12.52 -0.06
CA MET A 116 -8.06 12.32 1.39
C MET A 116 -8.58 13.54 2.14
N ASN A 117 -9.21 13.31 3.29
CA ASN A 117 -9.55 14.38 4.23
C ASN A 117 -8.32 15.01 4.89
N SER A 118 -7.18 14.31 4.91
CA SER A 118 -5.95 14.77 5.56
C SER A 118 -4.74 14.53 4.64
N PRO A 119 -4.56 15.36 3.61
CA PRO A 119 -3.53 15.16 2.59
C PRO A 119 -2.10 15.23 3.13
N ASP A 120 -1.87 15.97 4.22
CA ASP A 120 -0.55 16.16 4.85
C ASP A 120 0.01 14.89 5.50
N THR A 121 -0.81 13.84 5.59
CA THR A 121 -0.44 12.57 6.21
C THR A 121 0.24 11.60 5.25
N VAL A 122 0.36 11.96 3.97
CA VAL A 122 1.10 11.18 2.98
C VAL A 122 2.58 11.16 3.33
N THR A 123 3.16 9.97 3.36
CA THR A 123 4.58 9.81 3.64
C THR A 123 5.36 9.99 2.34
N MET A 124 6.02 11.13 2.22
CA MET A 124 6.96 11.37 1.12
C MET A 124 8.27 10.62 1.36
N PRO A 125 8.89 10.05 0.31
CA PRO A 125 10.20 9.45 0.47
C PRO A 125 11.25 10.52 0.83
N LEU A 126 12.17 10.17 1.71
CA LEU A 126 13.20 11.10 2.17
C LEU A 126 14.17 11.43 1.00
N PRO A 127 14.40 12.72 0.67
CA PRO A 127 15.23 13.11 -0.47
C PRO A 127 16.66 12.54 -0.42
N GLU A 128 17.25 12.46 0.78
CA GLU A 128 18.57 11.89 0.99
C GLU A 128 18.63 10.41 0.60
N ILE A 129 17.60 9.64 0.96
CA ILE A 129 17.50 8.22 0.60
C ILE A 129 17.29 8.07 -0.90
N GLN A 130 16.42 8.89 -1.50
CA GLN A 130 16.19 8.87 -2.95
C GLN A 130 17.48 9.15 -3.74
N LYS A 131 18.30 10.12 -3.30
CA LYS A 131 19.60 10.40 -3.92
C LYS A 131 20.53 9.19 -3.88
N VAL A 132 20.60 8.50 -2.74
CA VAL A 132 21.42 7.27 -2.61
C VAL A 132 20.91 6.15 -3.51
N ILE A 133 19.59 5.95 -3.60
CA ILE A 133 18.98 4.98 -4.52
C ILE A 133 19.35 5.31 -5.96
N SER A 134 19.14 6.57 -6.34
CA SER A 134 19.35 7.07 -7.68
C SER A 134 20.81 6.91 -8.12
N ALA A 135 21.77 7.22 -7.24
CA ALA A 135 23.19 6.98 -7.48
C ALA A 135 23.48 5.48 -7.69
N LYS A 136 22.98 4.61 -6.80
CA LYS A 136 23.17 3.16 -6.90
C LYS A 136 22.58 2.56 -8.17
N LEU A 137 21.44 3.06 -8.65
CA LEU A 137 20.82 2.63 -9.91
C LEU A 137 21.69 3.00 -11.11
N ARG A 138 22.24 4.23 -11.13
CA ARG A 138 23.11 4.72 -12.21
C ARG A 138 24.51 4.08 -12.23
N GLU A 139 24.97 3.53 -11.11
CA GLU A 139 26.20 2.73 -11.04
C GLU A 139 26.07 1.38 -11.79
N GLN A 140 24.85 0.87 -11.96
CA GLN A 140 24.63 -0.43 -12.59
C GLN A 140 24.77 -0.34 -14.11
N ARG A 141 25.48 -1.30 -14.71
CA ARG A 141 25.71 -1.37 -16.16
C ARG A 141 25.47 -2.77 -16.71
N GLY A 142 25.35 -2.85 -18.04
CA GLY A 142 25.18 -4.10 -18.77
C GLY A 142 23.94 -4.87 -18.31
N TRP A 143 24.11 -6.18 -18.10
CA TRP A 143 23.02 -7.08 -17.72
C TRP A 143 22.31 -6.67 -16.41
N ASN A 144 23.04 -6.16 -15.41
CA ASN A 144 22.45 -5.74 -14.14
C ASN A 144 21.45 -4.61 -14.33
N ALA A 145 21.79 -3.62 -15.17
CA ALA A 145 20.88 -2.52 -15.49
C ALA A 145 19.60 -3.05 -16.17
N THR A 146 19.74 -3.98 -17.12
CA THR A 146 18.60 -4.61 -17.80
C THR A 146 17.67 -5.34 -16.81
N VAL A 147 18.23 -6.14 -15.91
CA VAL A 147 17.46 -6.87 -14.89
C VAL A 147 16.74 -5.91 -13.94
N ILE A 148 17.43 -4.86 -13.47
CA ILE A 148 16.86 -3.86 -12.58
C ILE A 148 15.70 -3.13 -13.25
N LYS A 149 15.85 -2.72 -14.52
CA LYS A 149 14.77 -2.10 -15.29
C LYS A 149 13.54 -3.00 -15.36
N HIS A 150 13.74 -4.28 -15.67
CA HIS A 150 12.66 -5.25 -15.76
C HIS A 150 11.94 -5.44 -14.41
N LEU A 151 12.69 -5.52 -13.31
CA LEU A 151 12.12 -5.64 -11.96
C LEU A 151 11.31 -4.42 -11.58
N ILE A 152 11.83 -3.21 -11.82
CA ILE A 152 11.12 -1.95 -11.56
C ILE A 152 9.78 -1.94 -12.31
N LEU A 153 9.82 -2.22 -13.61
CA LEU A 153 8.61 -2.22 -14.45
C LEU A 153 7.61 -3.26 -13.98
N LYS A 154 8.06 -4.49 -13.69
CA LYS A 154 7.19 -5.56 -13.20
C LYS A 154 6.50 -5.19 -11.88
N GLU A 155 7.27 -4.70 -10.90
CA GLU A 155 6.73 -4.29 -9.60
C GLU A 155 5.78 -3.08 -9.74
N PHE A 156 6.12 -2.13 -10.60
CA PHE A 156 5.26 -0.98 -10.89
C PHE A 156 3.93 -1.41 -11.54
N THR A 157 3.95 -2.31 -12.52
CA THR A 157 2.72 -2.85 -13.13
C THR A 157 1.86 -3.58 -12.10
N ALA A 158 2.45 -4.46 -11.29
CA ALA A 158 1.72 -5.16 -10.23
C ALA A 158 1.12 -4.19 -9.19
N PHE A 159 1.83 -3.11 -8.87
CA PHE A 159 1.33 -2.04 -8.02
C PHE A 159 0.14 -1.32 -8.67
N MET A 160 0.24 -0.94 -9.95
CA MET A 160 -0.85 -0.28 -10.68
C MET A 160 -2.11 -1.13 -10.83
N GLU A 161 -1.97 -2.45 -10.96
CA GLU A 161 -3.10 -3.38 -10.93
C GLU A 161 -3.81 -3.36 -9.57
N LYS A 162 -3.06 -3.36 -8.47
CA LYS A 162 -3.60 -3.23 -7.11
C LYS A 162 -4.27 -1.88 -6.91
N THR A 163 -3.66 -0.80 -7.37
CA THR A 163 -4.22 0.56 -7.35
C THR A 163 -5.56 0.61 -8.07
N THR A 164 -5.63 0.04 -9.28
CA THR A 164 -6.86 -0.02 -10.07
C THR A 164 -7.97 -0.77 -9.35
N ARG A 165 -7.65 -1.92 -8.73
CA ARG A 165 -8.62 -2.70 -7.95
C ARG A 165 -9.09 -1.94 -6.71
N ALA A 166 -8.16 -1.31 -5.99
CA ALA A 166 -8.49 -0.54 -4.81
C ALA A 166 -9.43 0.62 -5.15
N ILE A 167 -9.11 1.43 -6.16
CA ILE A 167 -9.94 2.57 -6.58
C ILE A 167 -11.36 2.14 -6.98
N ARG A 168 -11.53 0.98 -7.63
CA ARG A 168 -12.86 0.45 -7.97
C ARG A 168 -13.70 0.06 -6.76
N CYS A 169 -13.08 -0.13 -5.61
CA CYS A 169 -13.74 -0.50 -4.36
C CYS A 169 -13.90 0.69 -3.38
N LEU A 170 -13.54 1.92 -3.81
CA LEU A 170 -13.60 3.15 -3.01
C LEU A 170 -14.90 3.95 -3.16
#